data_AF-A0A522A5A3-F1
#
_entry.id   AF-A0A522A5A3-F1
#
_cell.length_a   1.000
_cell.length_b   1.000
_cell.length_c   1.000
_cell.angle_alpha   90.00
_cell.angle_beta   90.00
_cell.angle_gamma   90.00
#
_symmetry.space_group_name_H-M   'P 1'
#
loop_
_entity.id
_entity.type
_entity.pdbx_description
1 polymer ?
#
loop_
_entity_poly.entity_id
_entity_poly.type
_entity_poly.pdbx_seq_one_letter_code
_entity_poly.pdbx_strand_id
1 'polypeptide(L)'
;MRSQVLRPRVPRAVSSLPRNRRSAQTPAHSIPNMNSLRLYSARFIALMISLHALTIACADDFKPEPGFVSLFNGHDLTGWGYRTNNFDGKIASDDGRYSATNGVLVVHPREPRLIQKIWTTSEFSNNFILKLEFRAATNADSGIYIRGP
;
A
#
# COMPACT_ATOMS: atom_id res chain seq x y z
N MET A 1 -34.93 -33.87 81.86
CA MET A 1 -34.13 -35.11 81.76
C MET A 1 -35.04 -36.25 81.32
N ARG A 2 -34.82 -36.84 80.13
CA ARG A 2 -35.39 -38.13 79.72
C ARG A 2 -34.61 -38.66 78.50
N SER A 3 -34.17 -39.91 78.58
CA SER A 3 -33.57 -40.67 77.49
C SER A 3 -34.46 -41.90 77.25
N GLN A 4 -34.57 -42.35 76.00
CA GLN A 4 -35.13 -43.66 75.64
C GLN A 4 -34.30 -44.32 74.53
N VAL A 5 -34.48 -45.64 74.38
CA VAL A 5 -33.40 -46.57 74.00
C VAL A 5 -33.94 -47.71 73.12
N LEU A 6 -33.04 -48.36 72.37
CA LEU A 6 -33.06 -49.73 71.81
C LEU A 6 -33.18 -49.88 70.27
N ARG A 7 -33.03 -51.13 69.78
CA ARG A 7 -32.56 -51.60 68.44
C ARG A 7 -33.64 -52.55 67.81
N PRO A 8 -33.48 -53.30 66.66
CA PRO A 8 -32.37 -53.52 65.70
C PRO A 8 -32.82 -53.24 64.21
N ARG A 9 -32.59 -53.98 63.08
CA ARG A 9 -32.03 -55.32 62.74
C ARG A 9 -31.60 -55.51 61.25
N VAL A 10 -30.47 -56.20 61.06
CA VAL A 10 -29.98 -57.16 60.01
C VAL A 10 -31.10 -57.86 59.15
N PRO A 11 -30.96 -58.25 57.84
CA PRO A 11 -29.77 -58.83 57.13
C PRO A 11 -29.44 -58.50 55.62
N ARG A 12 -28.15 -58.63 55.27
CA ARG A 12 -27.48 -59.52 54.25
C ARG A 12 -27.96 -59.69 52.77
N ALA A 13 -26.95 -59.94 51.90
CA ALA A 13 -26.96 -60.56 50.55
C ALA A 13 -27.16 -59.60 49.34
N VAL A 14 -26.72 -59.89 48.11
CA VAL A 14 -26.04 -61.08 47.51
C VAL A 14 -24.76 -60.64 46.76
N SER A 15 -23.79 -61.52 46.52
CA SER A 15 -22.64 -61.25 45.63
C SER A 15 -22.98 -61.47 44.14
N SER A 16 -22.24 -60.78 43.25
CA SER A 16 -22.14 -61.16 41.84
C SER A 16 -20.70 -60.91 41.34
N LEU A 17 -20.23 -61.80 40.44
CA LEU A 17 -18.83 -61.87 40.00
C LEU A 17 -18.58 -61.01 38.73
N PRO A 18 -17.32 -60.64 38.43
CA PRO A 18 -17.03 -59.44 37.64
C PRO A 18 -17.18 -59.64 36.13
N ARG A 19 -17.71 -58.62 35.45
CA ARG A 19 -17.69 -58.50 33.99
C ARG A 19 -16.54 -57.60 33.54
N ASN A 20 -15.34 -58.18 33.46
CA ASN A 20 -14.15 -57.50 32.93
C ASN A 20 -14.29 -57.22 31.43
N ARG A 21 -14.79 -56.04 31.06
CA ARG A 21 -14.95 -55.61 29.66
C ARG A 21 -13.84 -54.61 29.32
N ARG A 22 -12.72 -55.11 28.78
CA ARG A 22 -11.67 -54.26 28.20
C ARG A 22 -12.26 -53.42 27.07
N SER A 23 -12.45 -52.12 27.29
CA SER A 23 -12.63 -51.16 26.20
C SER A 23 -11.28 -50.94 25.52
N ALA A 24 -11.23 -51.15 24.20
CA ALA A 24 -10.07 -50.72 23.42
C ALA A 24 -10.04 -49.18 23.43
N GLN A 25 -8.96 -48.60 23.94
CA GLN A 25 -8.73 -47.16 23.82
C GLN A 25 -8.28 -46.87 22.39
N THR A 26 -9.18 -46.33 21.57
CA THR A 26 -8.81 -45.69 20.30
C THR A 26 -7.87 -44.53 20.62
N PRO A 27 -6.70 -44.39 19.96
CA PRO A 27 -5.86 -43.22 20.16
C PRO A 27 -6.63 -41.97 19.72
N ALA A 28 -6.72 -40.98 20.61
CA ALA A 28 -7.45 -39.75 20.32
C ALA A 28 -6.76 -38.98 19.19
N HIS A 29 -7.47 -38.77 18.08
CA HIS A 29 -7.03 -37.82 17.06
C HIS A 29 -6.93 -36.43 17.67
N SER A 30 -5.71 -35.93 17.81
CA SER A 30 -5.42 -34.60 18.33
C SER A 30 -5.91 -33.53 17.33
N ILE A 31 -7.05 -32.92 17.62
CA ILE A 31 -7.53 -31.76 16.87
C ILE A 31 -6.47 -30.64 17.01
N PRO A 32 -5.91 -30.11 15.91
CA PRO A 32 -4.89 -29.08 15.98
C PRO A 32 -5.47 -27.80 16.60
N ASN A 33 -4.77 -27.26 17.59
CA ASN A 33 -5.20 -26.09 18.36
C ASN A 33 -5.43 -24.87 17.45
N MET A 34 -6.65 -24.35 17.40
CA MET A 34 -7.05 -23.20 16.56
C MET A 34 -6.19 -21.94 16.79
N ASN A 35 -5.53 -21.81 17.93
CA ASN A 35 -4.62 -20.69 18.21
C ASN A 35 -3.32 -20.75 17.39
N SER A 36 -2.82 -21.93 17.01
CA SER A 36 -1.64 -22.02 16.12
C SER A 36 -2.00 -21.61 14.70
N LEU A 37 -3.16 -22.06 14.19
CA LEU A 37 -3.70 -21.67 12.88
C LEU A 37 -3.86 -20.14 12.76
N ARG A 38 -4.36 -19.46 13.81
CA ARG A 38 -4.42 -17.98 13.87
C ARG A 38 -3.05 -17.32 13.83
N LEU A 39 -2.03 -17.90 14.45
CA LEU A 39 -0.68 -17.32 14.49
C LEU A 39 0.05 -17.48 13.15
N TYR A 40 -0.16 -18.60 12.46
CA TYR A 40 0.35 -18.81 11.11
C TYR A 40 -0.37 -17.92 10.09
N SER A 41 -1.70 -17.79 10.14
CA SER A 41 -2.43 -16.93 9.20
C SER A 41 -2.06 -15.44 9.35
N ALA A 42 -1.90 -14.94 10.58
CA ALA A 42 -1.44 -13.57 10.82
C ALA A 42 -0.04 -13.30 10.22
N ARG A 43 0.89 -14.26 10.31
CA ARG A 43 2.23 -14.15 9.71
C ARG A 43 2.22 -14.23 8.18
N PHE A 44 1.37 -15.07 7.59
CA PHE A 44 1.18 -15.09 6.14
C PHE A 44 0.55 -13.80 5.61
N ILE A 45 -0.43 -13.22 6.31
CA ILE A 45 -1.03 -11.93 5.95
C ILE A 45 0.02 -10.81 6.03
N ALA A 46 0.82 -10.76 7.10
CA ALA A 46 1.90 -9.78 7.22
C ALA A 46 2.94 -9.92 6.09
N LEU A 47 3.34 -11.15 5.75
CA LEU A 47 4.27 -11.42 4.64
C LEU A 47 3.70 -10.96 3.30
N MET A 48 2.42 -11.26 3.02
CA MET A 48 1.74 -10.83 1.80
C MET A 48 1.60 -9.31 1.72
N ILE A 49 1.33 -8.62 2.84
CA ILE A 49 1.31 -7.15 2.88
C ILE A 49 2.71 -6.59 2.59
N SER A 50 3.78 -7.15 3.18
CA SER A 50 5.15 -6.71 2.86
C SER A 50 5.56 -6.97 1.41
N LEU A 51 4.99 -7.99 0.75
CA LEU A 51 5.24 -8.27 -0.66
C LEU A 51 4.49 -7.30 -1.60
N HIS A 52 3.27 -6.89 -1.24
CA HIS A 52 2.53 -5.85 -1.97
C HIS A 52 3.07 -4.43 -1.73
N ALA A 53 3.74 -4.20 -0.60
CA ALA A 53 4.38 -2.91 -0.31
C ALA A 53 5.60 -2.61 -1.22
N LEU A 54 6.16 -3.62 -1.89
CA LEU A 54 7.32 -3.45 -2.78
C LEU A 54 6.94 -3.00 -4.20
N THR A 55 5.66 -3.10 -4.61
CA THR A 55 5.16 -2.54 -5.87
C THR A 55 4.78 -1.06 -5.75
N ILE A 56 5.61 -0.27 -5.08
CA ILE A 56 5.68 1.16 -5.37
C ILE A 56 6.32 1.26 -6.76
N ALA A 57 5.52 1.56 -7.77
CA ALA A 57 6.03 1.76 -9.12
C ALA A 57 7.07 2.88 -9.10
N CYS A 58 8.34 2.52 -9.29
CA CYS A 58 9.35 3.48 -9.70
C CYS A 58 8.89 4.15 -11.00
N ALA A 59 9.35 5.38 -11.26
CA ALA A 59 9.12 6.02 -12.55
C ALA A 59 9.52 5.04 -13.66
N ASP A 60 8.71 4.98 -14.71
CA ASP A 60 8.96 4.10 -15.85
C ASP A 60 10.36 4.38 -16.43
N ASP A 61 11.03 3.36 -16.97
CA ASP A 61 12.43 3.42 -17.42
C ASP A 61 12.53 4.12 -18.79
N PHE A 62 11.95 5.32 -18.85
CA PHE A 62 11.76 6.14 -20.03
C PHE A 62 13.11 6.61 -20.56
N LYS A 63 13.52 5.98 -21.65
CA LYS A 63 14.73 6.31 -22.40
C LYS A 63 14.33 7.10 -23.65
N PRO A 64 14.75 8.37 -23.78
CA PRO A 64 14.59 9.13 -25.00
C PRO A 64 15.14 8.36 -26.21
N GLU A 65 14.45 8.46 -27.34
CA GLU A 65 14.93 7.93 -28.61
C GLU A 65 16.27 8.55 -29.01
N PRO A 66 17.16 7.84 -29.75
CA PRO A 66 18.44 8.38 -30.18
C PRO A 66 18.29 9.73 -30.90
N GLY A 67 18.96 10.76 -30.35
CA GLY A 67 18.87 12.15 -30.83
C GLY A 67 17.90 13.05 -30.06
N PHE A 68 17.06 12.50 -29.18
CA PHE A 68 16.26 13.27 -28.23
C PHE A 68 16.98 13.44 -26.89
N VAL A 69 16.72 14.57 -26.23
CA VAL A 69 17.09 14.84 -24.83
C VAL A 69 15.80 14.88 -24.01
N SER A 70 15.79 14.31 -22.81
CA SER A 70 14.64 14.47 -21.92
C SER A 70 14.64 15.87 -21.30
N LEU A 71 13.50 16.56 -21.36
CA LEU A 71 13.29 17.82 -20.64
C LEU A 71 12.84 17.60 -19.19
N PHE A 72 12.57 16.36 -18.78
CA PHE A 72 12.10 16.02 -17.43
C PHE A 72 12.77 14.72 -16.96
N ASN A 73 13.21 14.70 -15.70
CA ASN A 73 13.99 13.59 -15.14
C ASN A 73 13.13 12.51 -14.45
N GLY A 74 11.81 12.70 -14.35
CA GLY A 74 10.87 11.77 -13.71
C GLY A 74 10.74 11.91 -12.19
N HIS A 75 11.60 12.68 -11.52
CA HIS A 75 11.67 12.73 -10.05
C HIS A 75 11.53 14.12 -9.42
N ASP A 76 11.98 15.19 -10.07
CA ASP A 76 11.85 16.57 -9.58
C ASP A 76 11.73 17.59 -10.74
N LEU A 77 11.58 18.87 -10.40
CA LEU A 77 11.40 19.97 -11.35
C LEU A 77 12.72 20.57 -11.84
N THR A 78 13.84 19.84 -11.78
CA THR A 78 15.11 20.30 -12.36
C THR A 78 14.98 20.54 -13.86
N GLY A 79 15.52 21.68 -14.30
CA GLY A 79 15.34 22.18 -15.65
C GLY A 79 14.07 23.02 -15.84
N TRP A 80 13.25 23.24 -14.80
CA TRP A 80 12.00 24.01 -14.89
C TRP A 80 11.94 25.18 -13.89
N GLY A 81 11.15 26.20 -14.23
CA GLY A 81 10.96 27.37 -13.36
C GLY A 81 9.88 28.34 -13.84
N TYR A 82 9.66 29.39 -13.03
CA TYR A 82 9.09 30.65 -13.51
C TYR A 82 10.21 31.54 -14.07
N ARG A 83 9.87 32.59 -14.84
CA ARG A 83 10.87 33.58 -15.31
C ARG A 83 11.59 34.33 -14.15
N THR A 84 11.14 34.16 -12.92
CA THR A 84 11.68 34.75 -11.69
C THR A 84 12.59 33.81 -10.88
N ASN A 85 12.46 32.49 -11.04
CA ASN A 85 13.12 31.48 -10.19
C ASN A 85 12.99 30.06 -10.78
N ASN A 86 14.04 29.26 -10.61
CA ASN A 86 14.04 27.82 -10.95
C ASN A 86 13.48 26.97 -9.80
N PHE A 87 13.23 25.70 -10.11
CA PHE A 87 12.80 24.66 -9.17
C PHE A 87 13.78 23.48 -9.12
N ASP A 88 15.07 23.74 -9.38
CA ASP A 88 16.09 22.69 -9.43
C ASP A 88 16.20 21.93 -8.09
N GLY A 89 16.14 20.60 -8.17
CA GLY A 89 16.05 19.69 -7.03
C GLY A 89 14.72 19.70 -6.25
N LYS A 90 13.72 20.51 -6.65
CA LYS A 90 12.43 20.60 -5.93
C LYS A 90 11.39 19.66 -6.52
N ILE A 91 10.76 18.86 -5.66
CA ILE A 91 9.63 17.99 -6.05
C ILE A 91 8.35 18.80 -6.35
N ALA A 92 8.24 20.05 -5.87
CA ALA A 92 7.12 20.95 -6.16
C ALA A 92 7.57 22.41 -6.33
N SER A 93 6.77 23.22 -7.05
CA SER A 93 6.97 24.67 -7.13
C SER A 93 6.67 25.33 -5.78
N ASP A 94 7.30 26.49 -5.52
CA ASP A 94 7.18 27.20 -4.22
C ASP A 94 5.73 27.61 -3.86
N ASP A 95 4.84 27.67 -4.85
CA ASP A 95 3.41 27.96 -4.69
C ASP A 95 2.50 26.70 -4.71
N GLY A 96 3.06 25.52 -4.97
CA GLY A 96 2.33 24.24 -5.05
C GLY A 96 1.54 23.99 -6.35
N ARG A 97 1.61 24.89 -7.35
CA ARG A 97 0.88 24.73 -8.63
C ARG A 97 1.45 23.61 -9.52
N TYR A 98 2.72 23.27 -9.38
CA TYR A 98 3.39 22.23 -10.15
C TYR A 98 4.10 21.23 -9.23
N SER A 99 4.11 19.95 -9.58
CA SER A 99 4.96 18.95 -8.92
C SER A 99 5.47 17.88 -9.87
N ALA A 100 6.60 17.27 -9.54
CA ALA A 100 7.02 15.98 -10.08
C ALA A 100 6.47 14.88 -9.17
N THR A 101 5.74 13.91 -9.71
CA THR A 101 5.14 12.83 -8.91
C THR A 101 4.90 11.60 -9.78
N ASN A 102 5.35 10.42 -9.34
CA ASN A 102 5.17 9.13 -10.02
C ASN A 102 5.61 9.15 -11.51
N GLY A 103 6.73 9.78 -11.85
CA GLY A 103 7.21 9.89 -13.24
C GLY A 103 6.48 10.94 -14.09
N VAL A 104 5.63 11.79 -13.51
CA VAL A 104 4.81 12.79 -14.23
C VAL A 104 5.00 14.19 -13.66
N LEU A 105 5.07 15.21 -14.53
CA LEU A 105 4.94 16.62 -14.16
C LEU A 105 3.44 16.96 -14.07
N VAL A 106 2.95 17.17 -12.85
CA VAL A 106 1.54 17.39 -12.50
C VAL A 106 1.26 18.89 -12.35
N VAL A 107 0.06 19.32 -12.78
CA VAL A 107 -0.40 20.72 -12.73
C VAL A 107 -1.67 20.81 -11.87
N HIS A 108 -1.53 21.29 -10.63
CA HIS A 108 -2.58 21.23 -9.60
C HIS A 108 -3.60 22.37 -9.74
N PRO A 109 -4.92 22.12 -9.75
CA PRO A 109 -5.93 23.17 -9.88
C PRO A 109 -5.87 24.19 -8.72
N ARG A 110 -6.35 25.41 -8.97
CA ARG A 110 -6.45 26.48 -7.97
C ARG A 110 -7.78 27.22 -8.13
N GLU A 111 -8.38 27.55 -7.00
CA GLU A 111 -9.49 28.48 -6.87
C GLU A 111 -9.00 29.75 -6.13
N PRO A 112 -9.17 30.96 -6.70
CA PRO A 112 -9.65 31.23 -8.07
C PRO A 112 -8.66 30.74 -9.14
N ARG A 113 -9.16 30.52 -10.37
CA ARG A 113 -8.34 30.05 -11.49
C ARG A 113 -7.20 31.02 -11.79
N LEU A 114 -5.96 30.51 -11.70
CA LEU A 114 -4.74 31.26 -11.99
C LEU A 114 -4.11 30.81 -13.32
N ILE A 115 -3.97 31.73 -14.26
CA ILE A 115 -3.20 31.53 -15.49
C ILE A 115 -1.72 31.68 -15.16
N GLN A 116 -1.06 30.54 -14.89
CA GLN A 116 0.37 30.44 -14.61
C GLN A 116 1.03 29.52 -15.65
N LYS A 117 2.31 29.76 -15.94
CA LYS A 117 3.12 28.93 -16.84
C LYS A 117 4.56 28.78 -16.32
N ILE A 118 5.08 27.57 -16.41
CA ILE A 118 6.50 27.25 -16.23
C ILE A 118 7.21 27.22 -17.58
N TRP A 119 8.53 27.31 -17.51
CA TRP A 119 9.46 27.34 -18.64
C TRP A 119 10.58 26.34 -18.38
N THR A 120 11.20 25.84 -19.45
CA THR A 120 12.52 25.23 -19.33
C THR A 120 13.55 26.30 -18.96
N THR A 121 14.54 25.96 -18.13
CA THR A 121 15.69 26.84 -17.86
C THR A 121 16.67 26.89 -19.04
N SER A 122 16.67 25.85 -19.88
CA SER A 122 17.36 25.82 -21.17
C SER A 122 16.53 26.47 -22.29
N GLU A 123 17.21 27.18 -23.20
CA GLU A 123 16.62 27.73 -24.42
C GLU A 123 16.95 26.88 -25.65
N PHE A 124 16.01 26.83 -26.62
CA PHE A 124 16.12 26.00 -27.83
C PHE A 124 15.89 26.88 -29.08
N SER A 125 16.93 27.59 -29.51
CA SER A 125 16.88 28.56 -30.61
C SER A 125 16.75 27.91 -31.99
N ASN A 126 17.48 26.82 -32.23
CA ASN A 126 17.48 26.04 -33.48
C ASN A 126 16.14 25.31 -33.73
N ASN A 127 15.94 24.79 -34.94
CA ASN A 127 14.80 23.92 -35.23
C ASN A 127 14.89 22.62 -34.40
N PHE A 128 13.76 22.18 -33.83
CA PHE A 128 13.67 21.00 -32.99
C PHE A 128 12.34 20.25 -33.21
N ILE A 129 12.31 18.99 -32.79
CA ILE A 129 11.08 18.19 -32.68
C ILE A 129 10.79 18.03 -31.19
N LEU A 130 9.58 18.39 -30.75
CA LEU A 130 9.12 18.14 -29.39
C LEU A 130 8.18 16.92 -29.39
N LYS A 131 8.51 15.91 -28.60
CA LYS A 131 7.65 14.75 -28.30
C LYS A 131 7.32 14.78 -26.81
N LEU A 132 6.05 14.56 -26.48
CA LEU A 132 5.55 14.48 -25.10
C LEU A 132 4.26 13.66 -25.07
N GLU A 133 3.99 13.05 -23.92
CA GLU A 133 2.69 12.47 -23.59
C GLU A 133 1.99 13.36 -22.56
N PHE A 134 0.66 13.38 -22.58
CA PHE A 134 -0.13 14.18 -21.63
C PHE A 134 -1.46 13.51 -21.30
N ARG A 135 -2.01 13.85 -20.14
CA ARG A 135 -3.34 13.44 -19.70
C ARG A 135 -4.09 14.65 -19.15
N ALA A 136 -5.25 14.95 -19.74
CA ALA A 136 -6.17 15.97 -19.24
C ALA A 136 -7.17 15.38 -18.23
N ALA A 137 -7.63 16.21 -17.29
CA ALA A 137 -8.84 15.95 -16.50
C ALA A 137 -10.06 16.59 -17.19
N THR A 138 -11.27 16.20 -16.79
CA THR A 138 -12.51 16.84 -17.25
C THR A 138 -12.47 18.34 -17.00
N ASN A 139 -12.76 19.15 -18.02
CA ASN A 139 -12.71 20.63 -17.98
C ASN A 139 -11.33 21.22 -17.63
N ALA A 140 -10.25 20.45 -17.81
CA ALA A 140 -8.89 20.97 -17.78
C ALA A 140 -8.61 21.84 -19.02
N ASP A 141 -7.90 22.93 -18.81
CA ASP A 141 -7.48 23.89 -19.83
C ASP A 141 -5.99 24.15 -19.62
N SER A 142 -5.19 23.93 -20.67
CA SER A 142 -3.73 23.92 -20.65
C SER A 142 -3.18 23.93 -22.08
N GLY A 143 -1.92 24.33 -22.26
CA GLY A 143 -1.28 24.35 -23.57
C GLY A 143 0.24 24.39 -23.48
N ILE A 144 0.89 23.95 -24.55
CA ILE A 144 2.35 24.00 -24.72
C ILE A 144 2.71 25.33 -25.39
N TYR A 145 3.67 26.06 -24.82
CA TYR A 145 4.11 27.36 -25.33
C TYR A 145 5.51 27.26 -25.93
N ILE A 146 5.61 27.41 -27.25
CA ILE A 146 6.85 27.31 -28.02
C ILE A 146 7.21 28.70 -28.55
N ARG A 147 8.49 29.09 -28.45
CA ARG A 147 9.03 30.38 -28.94
C ARG A 147 8.18 31.59 -28.53
N GLY A 148 8.02 31.75 -27.22
CA GLY A 148 7.50 33.00 -26.67
C GLY A 148 8.46 34.18 -26.93
N PRO A 149 7.97 35.42 -26.78
CA PRO A 149 8.84 36.58 -26.55
C PRO A 149 9.49 36.49 -25.16
#